data_AF-A0A534U431-F1
#
_entry.id   AF-A0A534U431-F1
#
_cell.length_a   1.000
_cell.length_b   1.000
_cell.length_c   1.000
_cell.angle_alpha   90.00
_cell.angle_beta   90.00
_cell.angle_gamma   90.00
#
_symmetry.space_group_name_H-M   'P 1'
#
loop_
_entity.id
_entity.type
_entity.pdbx_description
1 polymer ?
#
loop_
_entity_poly.entity_id
_entity_poly.type
_entity_poly.pdbx_seq_one_letter_code
_entity_poly.pdbx_strand_id
1 'polypeptide(L)' 'MRALMLELLAWIAARPRTYDETMRAWRTSCPRMPIWEDATTDGLVEVCSAERGTMSNAVVRLTAAGRAFLAAAHTAATPK' A
#
# COMPACT_ATOMS: atom_id res chain seq x y z
N MET A 1 14.44 5.80 3.07
CA MET A 1 13.61 4.92 2.20
C MET A 1 12.37 4.31 2.88
N ARG A 2 12.08 4.58 4.17
CA ARG A 2 10.84 4.11 4.83
C ARG A 2 9.65 5.08 4.74
N ALA A 3 9.91 6.37 4.46
CA ALA A 3 8.86 7.40 4.38
C ALA A 3 7.86 7.12 3.24
N LEU A 4 8.34 6.83 2.04
CA LEU A 4 7.49 6.53 0.89
C LEU A 4 6.66 5.23 1.08
N MET A 5 7.18 4.25 1.81
CA MET A 5 6.42 3.05 2.18
C MET A 5 5.27 3.39 3.12
N LEU A 6 5.52 4.23 4.12
CA LEU A 6 4.47 4.73 5.01
C LEU A 6 3.44 5.57 4.25
N GLU A 7 3.87 6.40 3.30
CA GLU A 7 2.95 7.15 2.44
C GLU A 7 2.11 6.22 1.56
N LEU A 8 2.68 5.14 1.01
CA LEU A 8 1.91 4.12 0.28
C LEU A 8 0.86 3.46 1.18
N LEU A 9 1.26 3.03 2.38
CA LEU A 9 0.35 2.36 3.31
C LEU A 9 -0.75 3.32 3.80
N ALA A 10 -0.39 4.56 4.17
CA ALA A 10 -1.35 5.60 4.56
C ALA A 10 -2.29 5.94 3.41
N TRP A 11 -1.77 6.04 2.19
CA TRP A 11 -2.55 6.26 1.00
C TRP A 11 -3.56 5.14 0.84
N ILE A 12 -3.15 3.86 0.79
CA ILE A 12 -4.06 2.69 0.70
C ILE A 12 -5.06 2.64 1.87
N ALA A 13 -4.65 2.99 3.09
CA ALA A 13 -5.52 2.99 4.26
C ALA A 13 -6.68 4.00 4.14
N ALA A 14 -6.45 5.13 3.48
CA ALA A 14 -7.43 6.22 3.41
C ALA A 14 -8.73 5.83 2.67
N ARG A 15 -8.64 4.93 1.68
CA ARG A 15 -9.81 4.36 0.98
C ARG A 15 -9.44 3.04 0.30
N PRO A 16 -10.37 2.08 0.17
CA PRO A 16 -10.18 0.92 -0.68
C PRO A 16 -9.86 1.38 -2.11
N ARG A 17 -8.82 0.81 -2.72
CA ARG A 17 -8.39 1.14 -4.07
C ARG A 17 -8.14 -0.11 -4.88
N THR A 18 -8.18 0.01 -6.19
CA THR A 18 -7.85 -1.09 -7.08
C THR A 18 -6.35 -1.17 -7.36
N TYR A 19 -5.91 -2.32 -7.81
CA TYR A 19 -4.54 -2.54 -8.27
C TYR A 19 -4.19 -1.59 -9.42
N ASP A 20 -5.09 -1.38 -10.39
CA ASP A 20 -4.86 -0.44 -11.49
C ASP A 20 -4.67 1.00 -11.00
N GLU A 21 -5.50 1.46 -10.07
CA GLU A 21 -5.37 2.79 -9.48
C GLU A 21 -4.03 2.95 -8.74
N THR A 22 -3.65 1.94 -7.97
CA THR A 22 -2.39 1.92 -7.22
C THR A 22 -1.19 1.95 -8.16
N MET A 23 -1.20 1.09 -9.17
CA MET A 23 -0.17 1.04 -10.19
C MET A 23 -0.09 2.37 -10.95
N ARG A 24 -1.21 2.98 -11.35
CA ARG A 24 -1.19 4.29 -12.02
C ARG A 24 -0.62 5.40 -11.16
N ALA A 25 -1.00 5.47 -9.88
CA ALA A 25 -0.57 6.53 -8.97
C ALA A 25 0.93 6.42 -8.61
N TRP A 26 1.45 5.20 -8.46
CA TRP A 26 2.82 4.97 -8.00
C TRP A 26 3.83 4.75 -9.13
N ARG A 27 3.41 4.21 -10.29
CA ARG A 27 4.27 4.01 -11.47
C ARG A 27 4.72 5.33 -12.11
N THR A 28 3.92 6.40 -12.01
CA THR A 28 4.30 7.72 -12.51
C THR A 28 5.34 8.40 -11.64
N SER A 29 5.39 8.05 -10.36
CA SER A 29 6.23 8.72 -9.36
C SER A 29 7.64 8.12 -9.29
N CYS A 30 7.84 6.88 -9.73
CA CYS A 30 9.16 6.25 -9.74
C CYS A 30 9.26 5.11 -10.80
N PRO A 31 10.23 5.15 -11.73
CA PRO A 31 10.38 4.14 -12.78
C PRO A 31 10.85 2.77 -12.26
N ARG A 32 11.48 2.74 -11.07
CA ARG A 32 11.70 1.51 -10.29
C ARG A 32 10.66 1.53 -9.18
N MET A 33 9.88 0.47 -9.06
CA MET A 33 8.73 0.40 -8.14
C MET A 33 9.02 -0.49 -6.92
N PRO A 34 10.21 -0.43 -6.27
CA PRO A 34 10.58 -1.38 -5.24
C PRO A 34 9.68 -1.29 -4.02
N ILE A 35 9.08 -0.12 -3.74
CA ILE A 35 8.25 0.07 -2.54
C ILE A 35 6.97 -0.77 -2.56
N TRP A 36 6.34 -0.88 -3.74
CA TRP A 36 5.17 -1.76 -3.89
C TRP A 36 5.56 -3.22 -3.74
N GLU A 37 6.67 -3.62 -4.36
CA GLU A 37 7.21 -4.98 -4.31
C GLU A 37 7.61 -5.35 -2.87
N ASP A 38 8.32 -4.47 -2.17
CA ASP A 38 8.72 -4.60 -0.78
C ASP A 38 7.49 -4.72 0.12
N ALA A 39 6.49 -3.83 -0.02
CA ALA A 39 5.28 -3.88 0.80
C ALA A 39 4.45 -5.16 0.56
N THR A 40 4.45 -5.67 -0.68
CA THR A 40 3.78 -6.93 -1.02
C THR A 40 4.57 -8.13 -0.51
N THR A 41 5.90 -8.10 -0.61
CA THR A 41 6.83 -9.15 -0.14
C THR A 41 6.84 -9.25 1.37
N ASP A 42 6.83 -8.11 2.07
CA ASP A 42 6.73 -8.00 3.53
C ASP A 42 5.32 -8.34 4.05
N GLY A 43 4.37 -8.60 3.15
CA GLY A 43 2.99 -8.94 3.51
C GLY A 43 2.27 -7.80 4.22
N LEU A 44 2.64 -6.54 3.96
CA LEU A 44 1.99 -5.35 4.51
C LEU A 44 0.71 -5.00 3.73
N VAL A 45 0.68 -5.35 2.45
CA VAL A 45 -0.47 -5.18 1.56
C VAL A 45 -0.90 -6.53 0.99
N GLU A 46 -2.19 -6.68 0.78
CA GLU A 46 -2.80 -7.82 0.10
C GLU A 46 -3.63 -7.33 -1.09
N VAL A 47 -3.56 -8.10 -2.18
CA VAL A 47 -4.35 -7.84 -3.38
C VAL A 47 -5.47 -8.88 -3.42
N CYS A 48 -6.67 -8.48 -2.98
CA CYS A 48 -7.85 -9.33 -3.03
C CYS A 48 -8.37 -9.36 -4.47
N SER A 49 -8.16 -10.48 -5.17
CA SER A 49 -8.72 -10.72 -6.50
C SER A 49 -10.25 -10.64 -6.45
N ALA A 50 -10.84 -9.91 -7.39
CA ALA A 50 -12.29 -9.92 -7.56
C ALA A 50 -12.69 -11.28 -8.17
N GLU A 51 -13.62 -12.00 -7.53
CA GLU A 51 -14.07 -13.35 -7.92
C GLU A 51 -14.51 -13.47 -9.39
N ARG A 52 -14.86 -12.35 -10.05
CA ARG A 52 -15.20 -12.29 -11.49
C ARG A 52 -14.55 -11.12 -12.23
N GLY A 53 -13.34 -10.71 -11.84
CA GLY A 53 -12.65 -9.55 -12.42
C GLY A 53 -11.22 -9.83 -12.90
N THR A 54 -10.70 -8.93 -13.73
CA THR A 54 -9.27 -8.90 -14.08
C THR A 54 -8.44 -8.43 -12.89
N MET A 55 -7.15 -8.76 -12.87
CA MET A 55 -6.21 -8.34 -11.83
C MET A 55 -6.19 -6.82 -11.61
N SER A 56 -6.46 -6.04 -12.67
CA SER A 56 -6.63 -4.57 -12.62
C SER A 56 -7.72 -4.09 -11.65
N ASN A 57 -8.80 -4.86 -11.50
CA ASN A 57 -9.91 -4.55 -10.59
C ASN A 57 -9.76 -5.18 -9.20
N ALA A 58 -8.66 -5.90 -8.95
CA ALA A 58 -8.41 -6.46 -7.64
C ALA A 58 -8.27 -5.34 -6.60
N VAL A 59 -8.90 -5.51 -5.45
CA VAL A 59 -8.91 -4.49 -4.40
C VAL A 59 -7.66 -4.66 -3.55
N VAL A 60 -6.88 -3.60 -3.43
CA VAL A 60 -5.70 -3.54 -2.57
C VAL A 60 -6.13 -3.15 -1.17
N ARG A 61 -5.70 -3.94 -0.18
CA ARG A 61 -5.97 -3.70 1.23
C ARG A 61 -4.69 -3.80 2.04
N LEU A 62 -4.67 -3.09 3.17
CA LEU A 62 -3.64 -3.33 4.18
C LEU A 62 -3.93 -4.64 4.90
N THR A 63 -2.89 -5.43 5.15
CA THR A 63 -2.98 -6.56 6.06
C THR A 63 -2.97 -6.08 7.51
N ALA A 64 -3.14 -6.99 8.47
CA ALA A 64 -2.95 -6.68 9.88
C ALA A 64 -1.53 -6.15 10.17
N ALA A 65 -0.51 -6.73 9.53
CA ALA A 65 0.88 -6.28 9.65
C ALA A 65 1.08 -4.87 9.08
N GLY A 66 0.53 -4.58 7.89
CA GLY A 66 0.61 -3.25 7.29
C GLY A 66 -0.05 -2.15 8.14
N ARG A 67 -1.20 -2.46 8.74
CA ARG A 67 -1.87 -1.53 9.68
C ARG A 67 -1.04 -1.29 10.93
N ALA A 68 -0.46 -2.34 11.51
CA ALA A 68 0.39 -2.21 12.70
C ALA A 68 1.66 -1.40 12.40
N PHE A 69 2.29 -1.63 11.25
CA PHE A 69 3.46 -0.89 10.80
C PHE A 69 3.15 0.61 10.62
N LEU A 70 2.03 0.92 9.97
CA LEU A 70 1.56 2.29 9.79
C LEU A 70 1.24 2.97 11.13
N ALA A 71 0.56 2.27 12.04
CA ALA A 71 0.20 2.79 13.36
C ALA A 71 1.45 3.07 14.23
N ALA A 72 2.45 2.17 14.22
CA ALA A 72 3.71 2.36 14.93
C ALA A 72 4.46 3.61 14.44
N ALA A 73 4.45 3.85 13.13
CA ALA A 73 5.08 5.04 12.56
C ALA A 73 4.30 6.33 12.83
N HIS A 74 2.96 6.30 12.76
CA HIS A 74 2.13 7.45 13.13
C HIS A 74 2.29 7.83 14.61
N THR A 75 2.39 6.84 15.49
CA THR A 75 2.61 7.07 16.93
C THR A 75 3.95 7.76 17.19
N ALA A 76 4.98 7.42 16.42
CA ALA A 76 6.29 8.06 16.50
C ALA A 76 6.33 9.49 15.93
N ALA A 77 5.35 9.87 15.09
CA ALA A 77 5.28 11.16 14.41
C ALA A 77 4.48 12.24 15.16
N THR A 78 3.96 11.93 16.36
CA THR A 78 3.39 12.94 17.27
C THR A 78 4.44 13.40 18.28
N PRO A 79 5.22 14.47 18.02
CA PRO A 79 5.74 15.28 19.10
C PRO A 79 4.59 16.13 19.68
N LYS A 80 4.56 16.16 21.01
CA LYS A 80 3.71 17.00 21.86
C LYS A 80 3.82 18.49 21.51
#